data_AF-A0A2E4HYZ5-F1
#
_entry.id   AF-A0A2E4HYZ5-F1
#
_cell.length_a   1.000
_cell.length_b   1.000
_cell.length_c   1.000
_cell.angle_alpha   90.00
_cell.angle_beta   90.00
_cell.angle_gamma   90.00
#
_symmetry.space_group_name_H-M   'P 1'
#
loop_
_entity.id
_entity.type
_entity.pdbx_description
1 polymer ?
#
loop_
_entity_poly.entity_id
_entity_poly.type
_entity_poly.pdbx_seq_one_letter_code
_entity_poly.pdbx_strand_id
1 'polypeptide(L)'
;MVQSWYQGGISIFDWTDVNNPVEIAYHDRGPTEADRMGMGGSWSVYWYNGLLVSSEIARGLDIFELTPSEAISQNEIDAAATVKFEQLNSQGQPEIVWPVSFSLAKAYIDQLERANAIPSGRINAIRNSLEEAEGESGAARQTTLSDLSSNIRGMAGRSRDAKKVEMLADAVEGLAEGS
;
A
#
# COMPACT_ATOMS: atom_id res chain seq x y z
N MET A 1 4.34 6.89 -3.96
CA MET A 1 4.30 8.30 -4.43
C MET A 1 3.82 8.29 -5.88
N VAL A 2 2.99 9.27 -6.29
CA VAL A 2 2.53 9.43 -7.67
C VAL A 2 3.02 10.80 -8.19
N GLN A 3 3.50 10.84 -9.42
CA GLN A 3 4.14 12.03 -10.01
C GLN A 3 3.68 12.25 -11.45
N SER A 4 3.35 13.51 -11.78
CA SER A 4 3.08 13.95 -13.15
C SER A 4 4.35 14.43 -13.84
N TRP A 5 4.47 14.13 -15.13
CA TRP A 5 5.63 14.46 -15.97
C TRP A 5 5.25 15.20 -17.26
N TYR A 6 4.17 15.98 -17.26
CA TYR A 6 3.66 16.63 -18.48
C TYR A 6 3.48 15.60 -19.59
N GLN A 7 4.17 15.77 -20.72
CA GLN A 7 4.09 14.86 -21.87
C GLN A 7 4.63 13.46 -21.56
N GLY A 8 5.39 13.28 -20.48
CA GLY A 8 5.83 11.97 -19.99
C GLY A 8 4.76 11.18 -19.23
N GLY A 9 3.56 11.76 -19.04
CA GLY A 9 2.46 11.08 -18.37
C GLY A 9 2.59 11.05 -16.86
N ILE A 10 2.34 9.89 -16.25
CA ILE A 10 2.35 9.68 -14.80
C ILE A 10 3.25 8.50 -14.46
N SER A 11 4.05 8.66 -13.41
CA SER A 11 4.81 7.56 -12.78
C SER A 11 4.36 7.36 -11.35
N ILE A 12 4.37 6.11 -10.90
CA ILE A 12 4.06 5.71 -9.53
C ILE A 12 5.27 4.96 -9.00
N PHE A 13 5.79 5.44 -7.87
CA PHE A 13 7.00 4.93 -7.24
C PHE A 13 6.73 4.37 -5.85
N ASP A 14 7.35 3.23 -5.54
CA ASP A 14 7.57 2.79 -4.18
C ASP A 14 8.79 3.53 -3.59
N TRP A 15 8.59 4.16 -2.44
CA TRP A 15 9.61 4.92 -1.70
C TRP A 15 9.86 4.34 -0.31
N THR A 16 9.46 3.09 -0.06
CA THR A 16 9.65 2.41 1.23
C THR A 16 11.13 2.28 1.58
N ASP A 17 12.02 2.13 0.59
CA ASP A 17 13.46 2.32 0.72
C ASP A 17 13.91 3.59 -0.02
N VAL A 18 14.23 4.63 0.75
CA VAL A 18 14.65 5.93 0.22
C VAL A 18 15.97 5.87 -0.56
N ASN A 19 16.80 4.84 -0.35
CA ASN A 19 18.05 4.68 -1.09
C ASN A 19 17.86 3.95 -2.42
N ASN A 20 16.71 3.29 -2.61
CA ASN A 20 16.41 2.50 -3.79
C ASN A 20 14.93 2.63 -4.18
N PRO A 21 14.47 3.82 -4.59
CA PRO A 21 13.10 3.99 -5.08
C PRO A 21 12.90 3.22 -6.39
N VAL A 22 11.74 2.57 -6.52
CA VAL A 22 11.42 1.73 -7.69
C VAL A 22 10.10 2.21 -8.31
N GLU A 23 10.07 2.36 -9.64
CA GLU A 23 8.82 2.61 -10.36
C GLU A 23 8.00 1.31 -10.39
N ILE A 24 6.74 1.39 -9.94
CA ILE A 24 5.84 0.24 -9.80
C ILE A 24 4.67 0.26 -10.80
N ALA A 25 4.37 1.43 -11.37
CA ALA A 25 3.36 1.60 -12.42
C ALA A 25 3.57 2.93 -13.15
N TYR A 26 3.07 3.03 -14.37
CA TYR A 26 3.07 4.26 -15.14
C TYR A 26 1.82 4.35 -16.02
N HIS A 27 1.51 5.57 -16.46
CA HIS A 27 0.51 5.82 -17.50
C HIS A 27 1.13 6.72 -18.57
N ASP A 28 1.25 6.18 -19.78
CA ASP A 28 1.55 6.95 -20.97
C ASP A 28 0.24 7.42 -21.63
N ARG A 29 0.09 8.73 -21.78
CA ARG A 29 -1.10 9.34 -22.38
C ARG A 29 -1.18 9.17 -23.90
N GLY A 30 -0.07 8.83 -24.56
CA GLY A 30 0.09 8.87 -26.02
C GLY A 30 -0.03 10.30 -26.58
N PRO A 31 0.19 10.53 -27.89
CA PRO A 31 0.12 11.85 -28.51
C PRO A 31 -1.29 12.48 -28.42
N THR A 32 -1.37 13.81 -28.38
CA THR A 32 -2.65 14.55 -28.37
C THR A 32 -3.27 14.56 -29.75
N GLU A 33 -2.45 14.76 -30.78
CA GLU A 33 -2.77 14.68 -32.20
C GLU A 33 -1.72 13.82 -32.90
N ALA A 34 -2.14 12.94 -33.82
CA ALA A 34 -1.22 12.01 -34.48
C ALA A 34 -0.21 12.71 -35.41
N ASP A 35 -0.66 13.78 -36.07
CA ASP A 35 0.08 14.38 -37.20
C ASP A 35 0.64 15.77 -36.91
N ARG A 36 0.45 16.30 -35.68
CA ARG A 36 0.85 17.66 -35.31
C ARG A 36 1.35 17.73 -33.88
N MET A 37 2.43 18.49 -33.68
CA MET A 37 2.87 18.85 -32.33
C MET A 37 1.84 19.78 -31.67
N GLY A 38 1.36 19.36 -30.50
CA GLY A 38 0.49 20.14 -29.65
C GLY A 38 0.94 20.05 -28.19
N MET A 39 0.44 20.95 -27.35
CA MET A 39 0.63 20.86 -25.90
C MET A 39 -0.33 19.81 -25.33
N GLY A 40 0.11 19.13 -24.27
CA GLY A 40 -0.65 18.12 -23.56
C GLY A 40 0.19 17.58 -22.41
N GLY A 41 -0.32 16.56 -21.74
CA GLY A 41 0.30 15.91 -20.61
C GLY A 41 -0.45 16.07 -19.31
N SER A 42 -0.10 15.22 -18.34
CA SER A 42 -0.59 15.36 -16.96
C SER A 42 0.07 16.59 -16.34
N TRP A 43 -0.74 17.61 -16.03
CA TRP A 43 -0.32 18.82 -15.31
C TRP A 43 -0.08 18.52 -13.84
N SER A 44 -0.96 17.72 -13.24
CA SER A 44 -0.88 17.32 -11.84
C SER A 44 -1.64 16.02 -11.61
N VAL A 45 -1.19 15.22 -10.64
CA VAL A 45 -1.83 13.99 -10.21
C VAL A 45 -1.76 13.89 -8.70
N TYR A 46 -2.86 13.49 -8.07
CA TYR A 46 -2.92 13.30 -6.63
C TYR A 46 -3.69 12.03 -6.28
N TRP A 47 -3.22 11.34 -5.24
CA TRP A 47 -3.98 10.25 -4.66
C TRP A 47 -5.13 10.81 -3.82
N TYR A 48 -6.33 10.26 -3.97
CA TYR A 48 -7.50 10.58 -3.17
C TYR A 48 -8.39 9.35 -2.99
N ASN A 49 -8.45 8.84 -1.76
CA ASN A 49 -9.36 7.77 -1.30
C ASN A 49 -9.31 6.46 -2.11
N GLY A 50 -8.15 6.13 -2.69
CA GLY A 50 -7.92 4.93 -3.52
C GLY A 50 -7.72 5.23 -5.00
N LEU A 51 -8.02 6.46 -5.43
CA LEU A 51 -7.94 6.87 -6.83
C LEU A 51 -6.75 7.78 -7.07
N LEU A 52 -6.19 7.75 -8.28
CA LEU A 52 -5.25 8.75 -8.78
C LEU A 52 -6.02 9.73 -9.67
N VAL A 53 -6.16 10.96 -9.23
CA VAL A 53 -6.92 12.01 -9.91
C VAL A 53 -5.94 12.93 -10.62
N SER A 54 -5.97 12.93 -11.96
CA SER A 54 -5.05 13.68 -12.80
C SER A 54 -5.77 14.76 -13.60
N SER A 55 -5.20 15.97 -13.61
CA SER A 55 -5.59 17.01 -14.56
C SER A 55 -4.65 16.96 -15.76
N GLU A 56 -5.20 16.67 -16.93
CA GLU A 56 -4.51 16.63 -18.22
C GLU A 56 -4.76 17.95 -18.98
N ILE A 57 -3.70 18.53 -19.52
CA ILE A 57 -3.68 19.90 -20.08
C ILE A 57 -4.68 20.10 -21.23
N ALA A 58 -4.89 19.10 -22.07
CA ALA A 58 -5.71 19.16 -23.28
C ALA A 58 -7.05 18.40 -23.17
N ARG A 59 -7.08 17.29 -22.42
CA ARG A 59 -8.18 16.32 -22.32
C ARG A 59 -9.00 16.49 -21.04
N GLY A 60 -8.51 17.23 -20.05
CA GLY A 60 -9.26 17.57 -18.84
C GLY A 60 -8.95 16.65 -17.66
N LEU A 61 -9.83 15.70 -17.34
CA LEU A 61 -9.75 14.90 -16.12
C LEU A 61 -9.58 13.42 -16.44
N ASP A 62 -8.52 12.83 -15.89
CA ASP A 62 -8.31 11.38 -15.88
C ASP A 62 -8.39 10.85 -14.44
N ILE A 63 -9.05 9.70 -14.26
CA ILE A 63 -9.13 9.00 -12.98
C ILE A 63 -8.60 7.59 -13.18
N PHE A 64 -7.60 7.23 -12.39
CA PHE A 64 -6.99 5.90 -12.43
C PHE A 64 -7.18 5.18 -11.10
N GLU A 65 -7.18 3.85 -11.17
CA GLU A 65 -7.13 2.95 -10.03
C GLU A 65 -5.97 1.98 -10.24
N LEU A 66 -5.29 1.61 -9.16
CA LEU A 66 -4.25 0.59 -9.22
C LEU A 66 -4.89 -0.79 -9.26
N THR A 67 -4.34 -1.67 -10.10
CA THR A 67 -4.65 -3.09 -10.06
C THR A 67 -3.46 -3.87 -9.49
N PRO A 68 -3.70 -5.05 -8.87
CA PRO A 68 -2.61 -5.87 -8.36
C PRO A 68 -1.59 -6.24 -9.45
N SER A 69 -0.33 -6.31 -9.06
CA SER A 69 0.79 -6.72 -9.89
C SER A 69 1.87 -7.39 -9.05
N GLU A 70 3.01 -7.76 -9.65
CA GLU A 70 4.17 -8.25 -8.90
C GLU A 70 4.72 -7.21 -7.92
N ALA A 71 4.56 -5.92 -8.21
CA ALA A 71 5.09 -4.83 -7.41
C ALA A 71 4.16 -4.40 -6.26
N ILE A 72 2.85 -4.63 -6.39
CA ILE A 72 1.85 -4.22 -5.39
C ILE A 72 0.72 -5.25 -5.31
N SER A 73 0.42 -5.76 -4.11
CA SER A 73 -0.63 -6.75 -3.89
C SER A 73 -2.02 -6.11 -3.74
N GLN A 74 -3.07 -6.93 -3.85
CA GLN A 74 -4.44 -6.48 -3.53
C GLN A 74 -4.56 -6.01 -2.09
N ASN A 75 -3.89 -6.68 -1.13
CA ASN A 75 -3.93 -6.27 0.28
C ASN A 75 -3.31 -4.88 0.48
N GLU A 76 -2.25 -4.54 -0.27
CA GLU A 76 -1.64 -3.21 -0.23
C GLU A 76 -2.59 -2.13 -0.80
N ILE A 77 -3.32 -2.45 -1.87
CA ILE A 77 -4.35 -1.56 -2.45
C ILE A 77 -5.51 -1.38 -1.47
N ASP A 78 -6.00 -2.47 -0.87
CA ASP A 78 -7.09 -2.44 0.11
C ASP A 78 -6.68 -1.68 1.38
N ALA A 79 -5.45 -1.87 1.85
CA ALA A 79 -4.89 -1.11 2.97
C ALA A 79 -4.82 0.37 2.64
N ALA A 80 -4.35 0.77 1.45
CA ALA A 80 -4.36 2.17 1.03
C ALA A 80 -5.78 2.75 0.99
N ALA A 81 -6.77 1.97 0.57
CA ALA A 81 -8.17 2.39 0.52
C ALA A 81 -8.82 2.61 1.90
N THR A 82 -8.21 2.15 2.99
CA THR A 82 -8.69 2.41 4.37
C THR A 82 -8.49 3.86 4.80
N VAL A 83 -7.54 4.58 4.20
CA VAL A 83 -7.33 6.00 4.44
C VAL A 83 -8.41 6.77 3.67
N LYS A 84 -9.21 7.56 4.39
CA LYS A 84 -10.29 8.36 3.80
C LYS A 84 -10.19 9.82 4.24
N PHE A 85 -10.27 10.71 3.26
CA PHE A 85 -10.36 12.15 3.44
C PHE A 85 -11.73 12.63 2.98
N GLU A 86 -12.45 13.35 3.83
CA GLU A 86 -13.65 14.10 3.42
C GLU A 86 -13.26 15.25 2.48
N GLN A 87 -12.15 15.91 2.78
CA GLN A 87 -11.55 16.96 1.97
C GLN A 87 -10.03 16.80 2.00
N LEU A 88 -9.37 17.03 0.87
CA LEU A 88 -7.92 16.97 0.76
C LEU A 88 -7.40 18.23 0.05
N ASN A 89 -6.53 18.98 0.74
CA ASN A 89 -5.65 19.95 0.09
C ASN A 89 -4.28 19.30 -0.10
N SER A 90 -3.94 18.94 -1.33
CA SER A 90 -2.68 18.25 -1.65
C SER A 90 -1.42 19.05 -1.27
N GLN A 91 -1.50 20.38 -1.21
CA GLN A 91 -0.38 21.22 -0.77
C GLN A 91 -0.11 21.12 0.74
N GLY A 92 -1.11 20.68 1.52
CA GLY A 92 -0.98 20.53 2.96
C GLY A 92 -0.11 19.35 3.40
N GLN A 93 0.19 18.42 2.47
CA GLN A 93 1.00 17.21 2.72
C GLN A 93 0.68 16.54 4.06
N PRO A 94 -0.59 16.19 4.32
CA PRO A 94 -0.96 15.59 5.60
C PRO A 94 -0.19 14.28 5.81
N GLU A 95 0.19 14.02 7.04
CA GLU A 95 0.71 12.71 7.41
C GLU A 95 -0.38 11.65 7.21
N ILE A 96 -0.04 10.56 6.51
CA ILE A 96 -0.94 9.44 6.29
C ILE A 96 -0.68 8.40 7.38
N VAL A 97 -1.71 8.14 8.18
CA VAL A 97 -1.74 7.05 9.15
C VAL A 97 -2.77 6.03 8.70
N TRP A 98 -2.35 4.78 8.54
CA TRP A 98 -3.25 3.70 8.16
C TRP A 98 -4.02 3.19 9.38
N PRO A 99 -5.36 3.17 9.34
CA PRO A 99 -6.15 2.47 10.34
C PRO A 99 -5.77 1.00 10.44
N VAL A 100 -5.78 0.49 11.67
CA VAL A 100 -5.58 -0.94 11.91
C VAL A 100 -6.68 -1.73 11.20
N SER A 101 -6.27 -2.69 10.39
CA SER A 101 -7.16 -3.50 9.55
C SER A 101 -6.47 -4.81 9.15
N PHE A 102 -7.26 -5.83 8.84
CA PHE A 102 -6.72 -7.10 8.31
C PHE A 102 -5.97 -6.90 6.99
N SER A 103 -6.43 -5.98 6.13
CA SER A 103 -5.72 -5.64 4.89
C SER A 103 -4.34 -5.03 5.17
N LEU A 104 -4.20 -4.17 6.19
CA LEU A 104 -2.91 -3.62 6.60
C LEU A 104 -1.95 -4.72 7.09
N ALA A 105 -2.41 -5.63 7.94
CA ALA A 105 -1.60 -6.76 8.40
C ALA A 105 -1.19 -7.66 7.22
N LYS A 106 -2.12 -8.01 6.33
CA LYS A 106 -1.84 -8.81 5.13
C LYS A 106 -0.87 -8.11 4.17
N ALA A 107 -0.98 -6.79 4.01
CA ALA A 107 -0.05 -5.99 3.20
C ALA A 107 1.39 -6.10 3.71
N TYR A 108 1.61 -6.03 5.03
CA TYR A 108 2.94 -6.23 5.60
C TYR A 108 3.48 -7.65 5.42
N ILE A 109 2.62 -8.67 5.48
CA ILE A 109 3.00 -10.05 5.16
C ILE A 109 3.48 -10.16 3.70
N ASP A 110 2.72 -9.58 2.76
CA ASP A 110 3.08 -9.60 1.34
C ASP A 110 4.41 -8.87 1.07
N GLN A 111 4.65 -7.75 1.74
CA GLN A 111 5.93 -7.03 1.68
C GLN A 111 7.10 -7.85 2.22
N LEU A 112 6.92 -8.53 3.37
CA LEU A 112 7.94 -9.39 3.96
C LEU A 112 8.27 -10.59 3.05
N GLU A 113 7.27 -11.18 2.41
CA GLU A 113 7.46 -12.26 1.43
C GLU A 113 8.22 -11.76 0.20
N ARG A 114 7.78 -10.64 -0.40
CA ARG A 114 8.41 -10.03 -1.57
C ARG A 114 9.87 -9.66 -1.32
N ALA A 115 10.18 -9.16 -0.11
CA ALA A 115 11.54 -8.85 0.31
C ALA A 115 12.37 -10.09 0.73
N ASN A 116 11.77 -11.29 0.74
CA ASN A 116 12.37 -12.50 1.31
C ASN A 116 12.94 -12.26 2.72
N ALA A 117 12.21 -11.48 3.53
CA ALA A 117 12.67 -11.00 4.82
C ALA A 117 12.62 -12.08 5.90
N ILE A 118 11.66 -13.00 5.80
CA ILE A 118 11.49 -14.17 6.66
C ILE A 118 11.19 -15.43 5.83
N PRO A 119 11.42 -16.65 6.36
CA PRO A 119 11.18 -17.89 5.61
C PRO A 119 9.72 -18.06 5.17
N SER A 120 9.48 -18.59 3.98
CA SER A 120 8.12 -18.83 3.43
C SER A 120 7.23 -19.68 4.34
N GLY A 121 7.79 -20.67 5.03
CA GLY A 121 7.06 -21.46 6.03
C GLY A 121 6.50 -20.62 7.18
N ARG A 122 7.19 -19.52 7.56
CA ARG A 122 6.70 -18.56 8.56
C ARG A 122 5.63 -17.65 7.98
N ILE A 123 5.80 -17.17 6.75
CA ILE A 123 4.76 -16.40 6.04
C ILE A 123 3.44 -17.17 6.02
N ASN A 124 3.47 -18.44 5.61
CA ASN A 124 2.27 -19.27 5.55
C ASN A 124 1.65 -19.50 6.94
N ALA A 125 2.47 -19.72 7.97
CA ALA A 125 1.96 -19.87 9.33
C ALA A 125 1.26 -18.59 9.84
N ILE A 126 1.82 -17.41 9.56
CA ILE A 126 1.21 -16.13 9.92
C ILE A 126 -0.12 -15.94 9.16
N ARG A 127 -0.13 -16.20 7.84
CA ARG A 127 -1.34 -16.07 7.01
C ARG A 127 -2.48 -16.94 7.55
N ASN A 128 -2.21 -18.20 7.85
CA ASN A 128 -3.22 -19.12 8.36
C ASN A 128 -3.79 -18.67 9.71
N SER A 129 -2.92 -18.24 10.64
CA SER A 129 -3.37 -17.75 11.96
C SER A 129 -4.16 -16.44 11.86
N LEU A 130 -3.79 -15.56 10.93
CA LEU A 130 -4.52 -14.31 10.69
C LEU A 130 -5.89 -14.57 10.05
N GLU A 131 -5.99 -15.53 9.13
CA GLU A 131 -7.25 -15.98 8.52
C GLU A 131 -8.19 -16.62 9.55
N GLU A 132 -7.66 -17.45 10.45
CA GLU A 132 -8.40 -18.00 11.59
C GLU A 132 -8.99 -16.87 12.46
N ALA A 133 -8.14 -15.93 12.89
CA ALA A 133 -8.58 -14.79 13.70
C ALA A 133 -9.65 -13.93 13.00
N GLU A 134 -9.56 -13.74 11.69
CA GLU A 134 -10.55 -13.00 10.90
C GLU A 134 -11.93 -13.68 10.91
N GLY A 135 -11.96 -15.01 10.94
CA GLY A 135 -13.19 -15.80 11.10
C GLY A 135 -13.76 -15.84 12.53
N GLU A 136 -12.96 -15.50 13.54
CA GLU A 136 -13.35 -15.45 14.94
C GLU A 136 -13.97 -14.10 15.35
N SER A 137 -14.41 -13.96 16.60
CA SER A 137 -14.83 -12.67 17.17
C SER A 137 -14.66 -12.63 18.70
N GLY A 138 -14.65 -11.42 19.29
CA GLY A 138 -14.56 -11.25 20.74
C GLY A 138 -13.28 -11.85 21.33
N ALA A 139 -13.42 -12.49 22.50
CA ALA A 139 -12.30 -13.03 23.27
C ALA A 139 -11.46 -14.08 22.52
N ALA A 140 -12.09 -14.86 21.63
CA ALA A 140 -11.39 -15.85 20.81
C ALA A 140 -10.40 -15.16 19.86
N ARG A 141 -10.92 -14.23 19.04
CA ARG A 141 -10.10 -13.43 18.11
C ARG A 141 -9.00 -12.67 18.85
N GLN A 142 -9.33 -12.04 19.97
CA GLN A 142 -8.36 -11.29 20.77
C GLN A 142 -7.18 -12.17 21.23
N THR A 143 -7.46 -13.39 21.68
CA THR A 143 -6.44 -14.34 22.14
C THR A 143 -5.56 -14.79 20.98
N THR A 144 -6.17 -15.22 19.87
CA THR A 144 -5.44 -15.65 18.66
C THR A 144 -4.50 -14.56 18.14
N LEU A 145 -4.99 -13.32 18.06
CA LEU A 145 -4.18 -12.19 17.59
C LEU A 145 -3.08 -11.79 18.58
N SER A 146 -3.32 -11.85 19.89
CA SER A 146 -2.31 -11.52 20.91
C SER A 146 -1.17 -12.53 20.92
N ASP A 147 -1.49 -13.81 20.74
CA ASP A 147 -0.50 -14.88 20.61
C ASP A 147 0.29 -14.73 19.30
N LEU A 148 -0.41 -14.41 18.20
CA LEU A 148 0.20 -14.18 16.89
C LEU A 148 1.15 -12.97 16.92
N SER A 149 0.75 -11.83 17.48
CA SER A 149 1.60 -10.63 17.56
C SER A 149 2.88 -10.90 18.37
N SER A 150 2.76 -11.60 19.50
CA SER A 150 3.90 -12.02 20.33
C SER A 150 4.85 -12.95 19.57
N ASN A 151 4.32 -13.89 18.79
CA ASN A 151 5.12 -14.77 17.94
C ASN A 151 5.88 -14.00 16.87
N ILE A 152 5.20 -13.05 16.20
CA ILE A 152 5.78 -12.20 15.15
C ILE A 152 6.91 -11.35 15.72
N ARG A 153 6.69 -10.70 16.87
CA ARG A 153 7.71 -9.88 17.54
C ARG A 153 8.97 -10.67 17.87
N GLY A 154 8.81 -11.93 18.29
CA GLY A 154 9.93 -12.84 18.54
C GLY A 154 10.80 -13.17 17.30
N MET A 155 10.32 -12.90 16.09
CA MET A 155 11.06 -13.13 14.85
C MET A 155 11.89 -11.94 14.38
N ALA A 156 11.67 -10.74 14.91
CA ALA A 156 12.28 -9.51 14.40
C ALA A 156 13.82 -9.57 14.33
N GLY A 157 14.45 -10.09 15.39
CA GLY A 157 15.92 -10.21 15.46
C GLY A 157 16.55 -11.21 14.47
N ARG A 158 15.74 -12.02 13.76
CA ARG A 158 16.21 -13.01 12.76
C ARG A 158 15.76 -12.64 11.34
N SER A 159 14.97 -11.59 11.19
CA SER A 159 14.48 -11.08 9.90
C SER A 159 15.56 -10.25 9.20
N ARG A 160 15.51 -10.21 7.87
CA ARG A 160 16.28 -9.23 7.08
C ARG A 160 15.66 -7.83 7.09
N ASP A 161 14.41 -7.74 7.52
CA ASP A 161 13.68 -6.49 7.73
C ASP A 161 12.99 -6.54 9.09
N ALA A 162 13.75 -6.23 10.14
CA ALA A 162 13.23 -6.23 11.51
C ALA A 162 12.13 -5.19 11.69
N LYS A 163 12.28 -4.01 11.07
CA LYS A 163 11.32 -2.91 11.18
C LYS A 163 9.95 -3.32 10.64
N LYS A 164 9.90 -3.96 9.47
CA LYS A 164 8.64 -4.45 8.89
C LYS A 164 8.00 -5.56 9.72
N VAL A 165 8.80 -6.42 10.35
CA VAL A 165 8.28 -7.43 11.29
C VAL A 165 7.64 -6.78 12.51
N GLU A 166 8.26 -5.74 13.08
CA GLU A 166 7.67 -4.98 14.19
C GLU A 166 6.37 -4.28 13.74
N MET A 167 6.35 -3.64 12.56
CA MET A 167 5.13 -3.02 12.01
C MET A 167 3.99 -4.03 11.82
N LEU A 168 4.30 -5.26 11.39
CA LEU A 168 3.32 -6.34 11.32
C LEU A 168 2.83 -6.76 12.71
N ALA A 169 3.73 -6.92 13.68
CA ALA A 169 3.36 -7.27 15.05
C ALA A 169 2.42 -6.21 15.65
N ASP A 170 2.74 -4.93 15.49
CA ASP A 170 1.93 -3.80 15.97
C ASP A 170 0.55 -3.77 15.29
N ALA A 171 0.48 -4.03 13.98
CA ALA A 171 -0.80 -4.09 13.27
C ALA A 171 -1.70 -5.25 13.75
N VAL A 172 -1.11 -6.42 14.04
CA VAL A 172 -1.83 -7.58 14.58
C VAL A 172 -2.27 -7.34 16.02
N GLU A 173 -1.43 -6.71 16.85
CA GLU A 173 -1.77 -6.32 18.22
C GLU A 173 -2.93 -5.32 18.25
N GLY A 174 -2.91 -4.29 17.40
CA GLY A 174 -4.03 -3.36 17.30
C GLY A 174 -5.34 -4.02 16.87
N LEU A 175 -5.30 -5.10 16.07
CA LEU A 175 -6.50 -5.87 15.73
C LEU A 175 -7.05 -6.58 16.98
N ALA A 176 -6.17 -7.07 17.86
CA ALA A 176 -6.56 -7.72 19.11
C ALA A 176 -7.25 -6.73 20.07
N GLU A 177 -6.74 -5.50 20.16
CA GLU A 177 -7.31 -4.44 21.00
C GLU A 177 -8.70 -3.99 20.54
N GLY A 178 -9.00 -4.11 19.24
CA GLY A 178 -10.30 -3.77 18.65
C GLY A 178 -11.30 -4.92 18.54
N SER A 179 -10.96 -6.12 19.03
CA SER A 179 -11.75 -7.36 18.86
C SER A 179 -12.85 -7.59 19.90
#